data_AF-A0A395V6A1-F1
#
_entry.id   AF-A0A395V6A1-F1
#
_cell.length_a   1.000
_cell.length_b   1.000
_cell.length_c   1.000
_cell.angle_alpha   90.00
_cell.angle_beta   90.00
_cell.angle_gamma   90.00
#
_symmetry.space_group_name_H-M   'P 1'
#
loop_
_entity.id
_entity.type
_entity.pdbx_description
1 polymer ?
#
loop_
_entity_poly.entity_id
_entity_poly.type
_entity_poly.pdbx_seq_one_letter_code
_entity_poly.pdbx_strand_id
1 'polypeptide(L)'
;MGKEYEEIKAEISVRISTEDIDDIVTTALEGGICYWCRRAEVKGKYLGEFASEQISRGGVLVLHDSVDGKKRELNKEKLLSGVKQYLEDEDKPYNILVDAEDSVGCSKGVYELDCCMVDATVADMIIQYAIFDDIIYG
;
A
#
# COMPACT_ATOMS: atom_id res chain seq x y z
N MET A 1 -26.11 33.04 -7.40
CA MET A 1 -24.71 33.13 -7.86
C MET A 1 -23.95 32.04 -7.12
N GLY A 2 -23.44 31.02 -7.82
CA GLY A 2 -22.63 29.96 -7.19
C GLY A 2 -21.31 30.55 -6.68
N LYS A 3 -20.69 29.89 -5.71
CA LYS A 3 -19.31 30.22 -5.33
C LYS A 3 -18.37 29.83 -6.48
N GLU A 4 -17.45 30.71 -6.82
CA GLU A 4 -16.30 30.40 -7.66
C GLU A 4 -15.16 29.90 -6.76
N TYR A 5 -14.43 28.90 -7.23
CA TYR A 5 -13.32 28.27 -6.52
C TYR A 5 -12.06 28.34 -7.39
N GLU A 6 -10.92 28.58 -6.75
CA GLU A 6 -9.59 28.44 -7.34
C GLU A 6 -8.94 27.21 -6.71
N GLU A 7 -8.29 26.38 -7.54
CA GLU A 7 -7.64 25.15 -7.09
C GLU A 7 -6.12 25.33 -7.06
N ILE A 8 -5.48 24.87 -5.99
CA ILE A 8 -4.03 24.79 -5.86
C ILE A 8 -3.64 23.37 -5.47
N LYS A 9 -2.47 22.91 -5.96
CA LYS A 9 -1.88 21.63 -5.55
C LYS A 9 -0.83 21.88 -4.48
N ALA A 10 -0.88 21.09 -3.41
CA ALA A 10 0.11 21.08 -2.34
C ALA A 10 0.65 19.66 -2.17
N GLU A 11 1.94 19.55 -1.88
CA GLU A 11 2.57 18.27 -1.56
C GLU A 11 2.38 17.95 -0.08
N ILE A 12 2.12 16.68 0.23
CA ILE A 12 1.98 16.17 1.60
C ILE A 12 3.17 15.29 1.98
N SER A 13 3.49 15.25 3.27
CA SER A 13 4.47 14.32 3.83
C SER A 13 3.77 13.22 4.61
N VAL A 14 4.04 11.97 4.25
CA VAL A 14 3.46 10.78 4.89
C VAL A 14 4.58 9.94 5.50
N ARG A 15 4.41 9.54 6.76
CA ARG A 15 5.27 8.59 7.45
C ARG A 15 4.66 7.20 7.36
N ILE A 16 5.50 6.22 7.05
CA ILE A 16 5.12 4.83 6.93
C ILE A 16 6.05 4.02 7.82
N SER A 17 5.47 3.32 8.78
CA SER A 17 6.17 2.48 9.74
C SER A 17 6.48 1.09 9.15
N THR A 18 7.32 0.32 9.85
CA THR A 18 7.54 -1.10 9.51
C THR A 18 6.26 -1.90 9.68
N GLU A 19 5.45 -1.59 10.69
CA GLU A 19 4.17 -2.24 10.99
C GLU A 19 3.16 -1.96 9.89
N ASP A 20 3.08 -0.71 9.41
CA ASP A 20 2.18 -0.35 8.31
C ASP A 20 2.48 -1.15 7.03
N ILE A 21 3.77 -1.36 6.74
CA ILE A 21 4.20 -2.19 5.61
C ILE A 21 3.76 -3.65 5.83
N ASP A 22 3.95 -4.19 7.03
CA ASP A 22 3.59 -5.56 7.36
C ASP A 22 2.05 -5.76 7.30
N ASP A 23 1.27 -4.77 7.74
CA ASP A 23 -0.19 -4.78 7.74
C ASP A 23 -0.78 -4.71 6.32
N ILE A 24 -0.25 -3.83 5.46
CA ILE A 24 -0.65 -3.74 4.05
C ILE A 24 -0.40 -5.09 3.36
N VAL A 25 0.80 -5.65 3.53
CA VAL A 25 1.16 -6.91 2.88
C VAL A 25 0.36 -8.07 3.46
N THR A 26 0.09 -8.10 4.77
CA THR A 26 -0.77 -9.12 5.40
C THR A 26 -2.17 -9.07 4.81
N THR A 27 -2.80 -7.89 4.79
CA THR A 27 -4.15 -7.69 4.24
C THR A 27 -4.25 -8.10 2.77
N ALA A 28 -3.23 -7.78 1.97
CA ALA A 28 -3.15 -8.23 0.59
C ALA A 28 -3.12 -9.77 0.49
N LEU A 29 -2.19 -10.41 1.22
CA LEU A 29 -1.98 -11.86 1.14
C LEU A 29 -3.12 -12.69 1.72
N GLU A 30 -3.89 -12.14 2.67
CA GLU A 30 -4.99 -12.83 3.35
C GLU A 30 -6.36 -12.60 2.71
N GLY A 31 -6.47 -11.71 1.73
CA GLY A 31 -7.73 -11.52 1.00
C GLY A 31 -7.68 -10.56 -0.18
N GLY A 32 -6.86 -9.50 -0.11
CA GLY A 32 -6.85 -8.45 -1.14
C GLY A 32 -6.51 -8.97 -2.53
N ILE A 33 -5.46 -9.78 -2.66
CA ILE A 33 -4.95 -10.21 -3.97
C ILE A 33 -5.26 -11.67 -4.32
N CYS A 34 -5.94 -12.42 -3.44
CA CYS A 34 -6.09 -13.87 -3.60
C CYS A 34 -6.87 -14.29 -4.86
N TYR A 35 -7.64 -13.37 -5.47
CA TYR A 35 -8.43 -13.66 -6.66
C TYR A 35 -7.60 -13.67 -7.95
N TRP A 36 -6.49 -12.93 -8.02
CA TRP A 36 -5.57 -12.91 -9.18
C TRP A 36 -4.16 -13.37 -8.85
N CYS A 37 -3.76 -13.39 -7.57
CA CYS A 37 -2.47 -13.91 -7.12
C CYS A 37 -2.67 -15.28 -6.46
N ARG A 38 -2.19 -16.33 -7.12
CA ARG A 38 -2.36 -17.72 -6.65
C ARG A 38 -1.60 -17.99 -5.34
N ARG A 39 -0.41 -17.40 -5.20
CA ARG A 39 0.47 -17.53 -4.04
C ARG A 39 1.58 -16.49 -4.09
N ALA A 40 2.11 -16.16 -2.92
CA ALA A 40 3.37 -15.44 -2.75
C ALA A 40 4.46 -16.40 -2.26
N GLU A 41 5.69 -16.26 -2.75
CA GLU A 41 6.85 -16.97 -2.24
C GLU A 41 7.98 -16.00 -1.86
N VAL A 42 8.68 -16.28 -0.76
CA VAL A 42 9.85 -15.50 -0.37
C VAL A 42 11.01 -15.80 -1.30
N LYS A 43 11.63 -14.75 -1.85
CA LYS A 43 12.86 -14.87 -2.64
C LYS A 43 14.08 -14.70 -1.73
N GLY A 44 14.85 -15.78 -1.60
CA GLY A 44 16.09 -15.77 -0.81
C GLY A 44 15.85 -16.13 0.66
N LYS A 45 16.58 -15.47 1.57
CA LYS A 45 16.47 -15.73 3.01
C LYS A 45 15.13 -15.22 3.52
N TYR A 46 14.48 -16.03 4.35
CA TYR A 46 13.30 -15.64 5.10
C TYR A 46 13.72 -14.70 6.26
N LEU A 47 13.16 -13.49 6.29
CA LEU A 47 13.63 -12.41 7.18
C LEU A 47 12.72 -12.18 8.40
N GLY A 48 11.46 -12.62 8.36
CA GLY A 48 10.49 -12.48 9.46
C GLY A 48 10.01 -13.81 10.02
N GLU A 49 8.91 -13.78 10.77
CA GLU A 49 8.12 -14.95 11.15
C GLU A 49 7.13 -15.31 10.03
N PHE A 50 6.49 -14.30 9.43
CA PHE A 50 5.53 -14.43 8.34
C PHE A 50 6.08 -13.95 6.99
N ALA A 51 5.46 -14.37 5.90
CA ALA A 51 5.86 -13.91 4.57
C ALA A 51 5.53 -12.43 4.37
N SER A 52 4.49 -11.91 5.03
CA SER A 52 4.12 -10.49 5.00
C SER A 52 5.22 -9.58 5.54
N GLU A 53 5.92 -10.07 6.57
CA GLU A 53 7.05 -9.40 7.20
C GLU A 53 8.30 -9.23 6.31
N GLN A 54 8.33 -9.93 5.17
CA GLN A 54 9.50 -10.00 4.30
C GLN A 54 9.86 -8.62 3.73
N ILE A 55 8.87 -7.80 3.37
CA ILE A 55 9.08 -6.53 2.65
C ILE A 55 9.63 -5.44 3.58
N SER A 56 9.05 -5.28 4.77
CA SER A 56 9.50 -4.28 5.75
C SER A 56 10.94 -4.55 6.22
N ARG A 57 11.38 -5.81 6.17
CA ARG A 57 12.74 -6.23 6.53
C ARG A 57 13.73 -6.18 5.36
N GLY A 58 13.32 -5.64 4.21
CA GLY A 58 14.19 -5.41 3.05
C GLY A 58 14.32 -6.63 2.12
N GLY A 59 13.47 -7.63 2.28
CA GLY A 59 13.39 -8.79 1.41
C GLY A 59 12.50 -8.56 0.18
N VAL A 60 12.25 -9.65 -0.54
CA VAL A 60 11.45 -9.66 -1.77
C VAL A 60 10.43 -10.80 -1.71
N LEU A 61 9.20 -10.49 -2.11
CA LEU A 61 8.16 -11.48 -2.40
C LEU A 61 8.02 -11.65 -3.91
N VAL A 62 7.84 -12.89 -4.35
CA VAL A 62 7.47 -13.23 -5.73
C VAL A 62 6.01 -13.61 -5.73
N LEU A 63 5.19 -12.78 -6.38
CA LEU A 63 3.75 -12.96 -6.57
C LEU A 63 3.51 -13.77 -7.86
N HIS A 64 2.66 -14.79 -7.78
CA HIS A 64 2.33 -15.67 -8.91
C HIS A 64 0.96 -15.27 -9.45
N ASP A 65 0.97 -14.49 -10.53
CA ASP A 65 -0.23 -14.05 -11.25
C ASP A 65 -0.91 -15.28 -11.87
N SER A 66 -2.14 -15.55 -11.44
CA SER A 66 -2.94 -16.70 -11.85
C SER A 66 -3.67 -16.46 -13.17
N VAL A 67 -3.80 -15.19 -13.57
CA VAL A 67 -4.54 -14.76 -14.75
C VAL A 67 -3.64 -14.80 -15.99
N ASP A 68 -2.44 -14.19 -15.89
CA ASP A 68 -1.49 -14.15 -17.02
C ASP A 68 -0.32 -15.14 -16.88
N GLY A 69 -0.23 -15.84 -15.75
CA GLY A 69 0.78 -16.86 -15.47
C GLY A 69 2.19 -16.31 -15.18
N LYS A 70 2.38 -14.98 -15.12
CA LYS A 70 3.68 -14.37 -14.86
C LYS A 70 3.99 -14.32 -13.37
N LYS A 71 5.30 -14.17 -13.09
CA LYS A 71 5.81 -13.92 -11.74
C LYS A 71 6.26 -12.47 -11.63
N ARG A 72 5.92 -11.81 -10.52
CA ARG A 72 6.28 -10.42 -10.26
C ARG A 72 6.97 -10.27 -8.92
N GLU A 73 8.03 -9.49 -8.90
CA GLU A 73 8.77 -9.21 -7.68
C GLU A 73 8.25 -7.94 -7.03
N LEU A 74 7.84 -8.06 -5.77
CA LEU A 74 7.48 -6.98 -4.87
C LEU A 74 8.62 -6.80 -3.85
N ASN A 75 9.11 -5.58 -3.72
CA ASN A 75 10.10 -5.17 -2.73
C ASN A 75 9.63 -3.88 -2.04
N LYS A 76 10.39 -3.39 -1.06
CA LYS A 76 10.00 -2.20 -0.29
C LYS A 76 9.81 -0.96 -1.17
N GLU A 77 10.72 -0.71 -2.10
CA GLU A 77 10.67 0.46 -2.99
C GLU A 77 9.39 0.47 -3.83
N LYS A 78 9.04 -0.68 -4.42
CA LYS A 78 7.82 -0.86 -5.19
C LYS A 78 6.56 -0.68 -4.35
N LEU A 79 6.53 -1.26 -3.16
CA LEU A 79 5.39 -1.11 -2.26
C LEU A 79 5.17 0.36 -1.88
N LEU A 80 6.24 1.09 -1.53
CA LEU A 80 6.14 2.52 -1.22
C LEU A 80 5.70 3.35 -2.44
N SER A 81 6.15 2.98 -3.65
CA SER A 81 5.64 3.56 -4.90
C SER A 81 4.13 3.31 -5.06
N GLY A 82 3.66 2.08 -4.78
CA GLY A 82 2.25 1.74 -4.84
C GLY A 82 1.39 2.50 -3.82
N VAL A 83 1.89 2.69 -2.59
CA VAL A 83 1.22 3.55 -1.59
C VAL A 83 1.12 4.99 -2.10
N LYS A 84 2.21 5.53 -2.65
CA LYS A 84 2.21 6.88 -3.22
C LYS A 84 1.17 7.01 -4.34
N GLN A 85 1.15 6.07 -5.29
CA GLN A 85 0.18 6.07 -6.39
C GLN A 85 -1.26 5.98 -5.88
N TYR A 86 -1.53 5.13 -4.89
CA TYR A 86 -2.84 5.08 -4.24
C TYR A 86 -3.22 6.45 -3.66
N LEU A 87 -2.33 7.11 -2.91
CA LEU A 87 -2.62 8.42 -2.32
C LEU A 87 -2.86 9.51 -3.38
N GLU A 88 -2.17 9.45 -4.51
CA GLU A 88 -2.30 10.38 -5.63
C GLU A 88 -3.52 10.10 -6.52
N ASP A 89 -4.09 8.89 -6.48
CA ASP A 89 -5.26 8.51 -7.27
C ASP A 89 -6.52 9.28 -6.83
N GLU A 90 -7.09 10.09 -7.73
CA GLU A 90 -8.31 10.86 -7.48
C GLU A 90 -9.57 10.00 -7.45
N ASP A 91 -9.53 8.80 -8.05
CA ASP A 91 -10.63 7.84 -8.13
C ASP A 91 -10.60 6.80 -7.00
N LYS A 92 -9.63 6.88 -6.08
CA LYS A 92 -9.54 5.98 -4.91
C LYS A 92 -10.83 6.01 -4.08
N PRO A 93 -11.24 4.89 -3.49
CA PRO A 93 -12.53 4.80 -2.81
C PRO A 93 -12.63 5.67 -1.55
N TYR A 94 -11.53 5.84 -0.81
CA TYR A 94 -11.45 6.69 0.38
C TYR A 94 -10.00 6.97 0.76
N ASN A 95 -9.79 7.92 1.68
CA ASN A 95 -8.46 8.24 2.20
C ASN A 95 -8.06 7.27 3.33
N ILE A 96 -6.75 7.01 3.45
CA ILE A 96 -6.14 6.16 4.48
C ILE A 96 -5.12 6.93 5.34
N LEU A 97 -5.21 8.25 5.36
CA LEU A 97 -4.33 9.12 6.13
C LEU A 97 -4.98 9.58 7.43
N VAL A 98 -4.18 9.59 8.49
CA VAL A 98 -4.50 10.20 9.78
C VAL A 98 -3.42 11.24 10.13
N ASP A 99 -3.80 12.30 10.84
CA ASP A 99 -2.85 13.26 11.37
C ASP A 99 -1.92 12.58 12.38
N ALA A 100 -0.61 12.75 12.22
CA ALA A 100 0.32 12.33 13.25
C ALA A 100 0.19 13.29 14.44
N GLU A 101 -0.28 12.81 15.57
CA GLU A 101 -0.51 13.63 16.75
C GLU A 101 0.65 13.55 17.76
N ASP A 102 0.86 14.63 18.53
CA ASP A 102 1.70 14.59 19.72
C ASP A 102 0.98 13.97 20.93
N SER A 103 1.66 13.93 22.07
CA SER A 103 1.12 13.31 23.29
C SER A 103 -0.14 13.98 23.85
N VAL A 104 -0.53 15.15 23.34
CA VAL A 104 -1.73 15.89 23.75
C VAL A 104 -2.74 16.05 22.62
N GLY A 105 -2.56 15.34 21.50
CA GLY A 105 -3.51 15.32 20.38
C GLY A 105 -3.34 16.47 19.37
N CYS A 106 -2.22 17.19 19.37
CA CYS A 106 -1.98 18.22 18.37
C CYS A 106 -1.31 17.64 17.12
N SER A 107 -1.79 18.00 15.92
CA SER A 107 -1.17 17.62 14.66
C SER A 107 0.28 18.09 14.59
N LYS A 108 1.17 17.20 14.15
CA LYS A 108 2.59 17.44 13.89
C LYS A 108 2.86 17.99 12.48
N GLY A 109 1.81 18.28 11.70
CA GLY A 109 1.94 18.74 10.31
C GLY A 109 2.49 17.67 9.36
N VAL A 110 2.36 16.40 9.73
CA VAL A 110 2.70 15.23 8.90
C VAL A 110 1.61 14.20 9.07
N TYR A 111 1.38 13.39 8.04
CA TYR A 111 0.41 12.30 8.09
C TYR A 111 1.08 10.96 8.38
N GLU A 112 0.31 10.04 8.95
CA GLU A 112 0.62 8.62 9.08
C GLU A 112 -0.45 7.82 8.34
N LEU A 113 -0.17 6.55 8.03
CA LEU A 113 -1.18 5.65 7.47
C LEU A 113 -2.10 5.17 8.60
N ASP A 114 -3.40 5.26 8.39
CA ASP A 114 -4.39 4.55 9.20
C ASP A 114 -4.60 3.15 8.60
N CYS A 115 -3.82 2.18 9.06
CA CYS A 115 -3.92 0.79 8.59
C CYS A 115 -5.28 0.14 8.92
N CYS A 116 -6.08 0.70 9.85
CA CYS A 116 -7.47 0.25 10.05
C CYS A 116 -8.37 0.59 8.85
N MET A 117 -7.96 1.54 8.02
CA MET A 117 -8.63 1.89 6.76
C MET A 117 -8.05 1.15 5.56
N VAL A 118 -6.96 0.39 5.71
CA VAL A 118 -6.42 -0.46 4.65
C VAL A 118 -7.16 -1.79 4.68
N ASP A 119 -8.28 -1.86 3.97
CA ASP A 119 -9.01 -3.11 3.77
C ASP A 119 -8.44 -3.91 2.58
N ALA A 120 -9.10 -5.02 2.25
CA ALA A 120 -8.73 -5.88 1.12
C ALA A 120 -8.69 -5.10 -0.22
N THR A 121 -9.62 -4.17 -0.43
CA THR A 121 -9.72 -3.37 -1.66
C THR A 121 -8.53 -2.42 -1.78
N VAL A 122 -8.22 -1.69 -0.71
CA VAL A 122 -7.08 -0.77 -0.68
C VAL A 122 -5.76 -1.52 -0.83
N ALA A 123 -5.60 -2.63 -0.09
CA ALA A 123 -4.39 -3.45 -0.17
C ALA A 123 -4.19 -4.01 -1.59
N ASP A 124 -5.26 -4.43 -2.27
CA ASP A 124 -5.20 -4.84 -3.67
C ASP A 124 -4.70 -3.71 -4.58
N MET A 125 -5.33 -2.53 -4.51
CA MET A 125 -4.92 -1.37 -5.33
C MET A 125 -3.45 -1.01 -5.13
N ILE A 126 -2.98 -0.94 -3.87
CA ILE A 126 -1.58 -0.65 -3.54
C ILE A 126 -0.63 -1.68 -4.17
N ILE A 127 -0.96 -2.97 -4.09
CA ILE A 127 -0.13 -4.04 -4.65
C ILE A 127 -0.14 -3.99 -6.18
N GLN A 128 -1.29 -3.69 -6.79
CA GLN A 128 -1.40 -3.56 -8.23
C GLN A 128 -0.55 -2.39 -8.74
N TYR A 129 -0.69 -1.20 -8.16
CA TYR A 129 0.20 -0.08 -8.47
C TYR A 129 1.67 -0.43 -8.27
N ALA A 130 2.02 -1.13 -7.19
CA ALA A 130 3.40 -1.49 -6.89
C ALA A 130 4.06 -2.40 -7.94
N ILE A 131 3.28 -3.24 -8.66
CA ILE A 131 3.84 -4.23 -9.58
C ILE A 131 3.44 -4.03 -11.05
N PHE A 132 2.42 -3.22 -11.31
CA PHE A 132 1.89 -2.92 -12.65
C PHE A 132 1.99 -1.43 -13.02
N ASP A 133 2.20 -0.54 -12.04
CA ASP A 133 2.05 0.91 -12.20
C ASP A 133 0.64 1.33 -12.71
N ASP A 134 -0.37 0.46 -12.51
CA ASP A 134 -1.77 0.64 -12.91
C ASP A 134 -2.69 -0.38 -12.20
N ILE A 135 -4.01 -0.19 -12.28
CA ILE A 135 -5.02 -1.16 -11.86
C ILE A 135 -5.44 -2.03 -13.04
N ILE A 136 -5.13 -3.32 -12.98
CA ILE A 136 -5.40 -4.30 -14.06
C ILE A 136 -6.58 -5.21 -13.73
N TYR A 137 -6.78 -5.50 -12.45
CA TYR A 137 -7.79 -6.40 -11.91
C TYR A 137 -8.76 -5.63 -11.00
N GLY A 138 -10.06 -5.97 -11.04
CA GLY A 138 -11.11 -5.33 -10.23
C GLY A 138 -12.43 -6.07 -10.33
#